data_AF-A0A1Z8ZMB5-F1
#
_entry.id   AF-A0A1Z8ZMB5-F1
#
_cell.length_a   1.000
_cell.length_b   1.000
_cell.length_c   1.000
_cell.angle_alpha   90.00
_cell.angle_beta   90.00
_cell.angle_gamma   90.00
#
_symmetry.space_group_name_H-M   'P 1'
#
loop_
_entity.id
_entity.type
_entity.pdbx_description
1 polymer ?
#
loop_
_entity_poly.entity_id
_entity_poly.type
_entity_poly.pdbx_seq_one_letter_code
_entity_poly.pdbx_strand_id
1 'polypeptide(L)'
;METHLMKKKSIIIISASIIINAIVFSNSNAQFFGAPEKHFDEYEKPPKPDYSKESSWAALPDRQDAADVFPENSLYKENQPSAKVDVFYIHPTTYRNAKNWNQDINLEEVNTWTDLSRVSRQGSIFNACCKVFAPRYRQAAFGATSSKESGKLAYDFAYQDVLSAWKYYINNFNHNRPFIIVGHSQGALHAFNLIKEEIDKSKYFKNMVAAYIIGIPVLKGQIELSMKNTSICKKISDINCIVSWNTFTMGSDASIYKKMAVSRLGEGLEAKADKGLVCWNPTSNYIDLNKIKPNISNLGPIPTVKKGGELPDLAEKIKAKCDDGILFASPPNSKEFDLFTLPGGSLHMHDMELFYENIRINSILRSKYYTVN
;
A
#
# COMPACT_ATOMS: atom_id res chain seq x y z
N MET A 1 41.89 16.43 -28.35
CA MET A 1 41.63 14.99 -28.49
C MET A 1 41.48 14.43 -27.08
N GLU A 2 40.34 14.66 -26.44
CA GLU A 2 40.05 14.18 -25.08
C GLU A 2 38.59 13.75 -25.05
N THR A 3 38.36 12.44 -25.10
CA THR A 3 37.05 11.82 -24.92
C THR A 3 36.92 11.37 -23.47
N HIS A 4 36.09 12.10 -22.72
CA HIS A 4 35.73 11.76 -21.35
C HIS A 4 34.74 10.59 -21.36
N LEU A 5 35.20 9.39 -20.97
CA LEU A 5 34.32 8.24 -20.70
C LEU A 5 33.51 8.50 -19.43
N MET A 6 32.22 8.84 -19.59
CA MET A 6 31.24 8.69 -18.51
C MET A 6 30.91 7.21 -18.33
N LYS A 7 31.38 6.62 -17.22
CA LYS A 7 30.92 5.32 -16.72
C LYS A 7 29.42 5.41 -16.39
N LYS A 8 28.57 4.79 -17.22
CA LYS A 8 27.18 4.47 -16.84
C LYS A 8 27.21 3.57 -15.60
N LYS A 9 26.76 4.09 -14.45
CA LYS A 9 26.37 3.25 -13.32
C LYS A 9 25.09 2.52 -13.72
N SER A 10 25.20 1.23 -14.01
CA SER A 10 24.03 0.35 -14.16
C SER A 10 23.34 0.22 -12.80
N ILE A 11 22.22 0.94 -12.64
CA ILE A 11 21.30 0.73 -11.52
C ILE A 11 20.51 -0.53 -11.87
N ILE A 12 20.72 -1.60 -11.11
CA ILE A 12 19.87 -2.80 -11.17
C ILE A 12 18.51 -2.41 -10.55
N ILE A 13 17.55 -2.10 -11.41
CA ILE A 13 16.16 -1.88 -11.03
C ILE A 13 15.49 -3.25 -11.01
N ILE A 14 15.32 -3.82 -9.81
CA ILE A 14 14.55 -5.05 -9.60
C ILE A 14 13.08 -4.71 -9.87
N SER A 15 12.54 -5.21 -10.98
CA SER A 15 11.16 -5.00 -11.39
C SER A 15 10.22 -5.93 -10.62
N ALA A 16 9.46 -5.38 -9.67
CA ALA A 16 8.39 -6.11 -9.00
C ALA A 16 7.09 -5.98 -9.82
N SER A 17 6.84 -6.91 -10.74
CA SER A 17 5.53 -7.06 -11.36
C SER A 17 4.57 -7.68 -10.35
N ILE A 18 3.65 -6.86 -9.82
CA ILE A 18 2.53 -7.34 -8.99
C ILE A 18 1.66 -8.25 -9.85
N ILE A 19 1.31 -9.45 -9.37
CA ILE A 19 0.24 -10.24 -9.97
C ILE A 19 -0.75 -10.69 -8.90
N ILE A 20 -1.99 -10.23 -9.09
CA ILE A 20 -3.21 -10.94 -8.72
C ILE A 20 -3.43 -12.03 -9.78
N ASN A 21 -3.53 -13.29 -9.39
CA ASN A 21 -3.69 -14.42 -10.32
C ASN A 21 -4.82 -14.17 -11.34
N ALA A 22 -4.46 -14.08 -12.62
CA ALA A 22 -5.39 -14.28 -13.73
C ALA A 22 -5.57 -15.79 -13.94
N ILE A 23 -6.42 -16.43 -13.12
CA ILE A 23 -6.88 -17.81 -13.35
C ILE A 23 -8.39 -17.75 -13.61
N VAL A 24 -8.72 -17.87 -14.90
CA VAL A 24 -10.03 -18.14 -15.52
C VAL A 24 -11.19 -17.30 -14.97
N PHE A 25 -11.29 -16.06 -15.44
CA PHE A 25 -12.56 -15.35 -15.42
C PHE A 25 -13.42 -15.87 -16.57
N SER A 26 -14.62 -16.34 -16.26
CA SER A 26 -15.65 -16.64 -17.27
C SER A 26 -15.87 -15.43 -18.19
N ASN A 27 -16.23 -15.71 -19.45
CA ASN A 27 -16.23 -14.77 -20.59
C ASN A 27 -17.00 -13.45 -20.40
N SER A 28 -17.81 -13.27 -19.34
CA SER A 28 -18.51 -12.01 -19.06
C SER A 28 -17.69 -10.99 -18.27
N ASN A 29 -16.60 -11.38 -17.59
CA ASN A 29 -15.79 -10.49 -16.74
C ASN A 29 -14.43 -10.09 -17.35
N ALA A 30 -14.06 -10.67 -18.50
CA ALA A 30 -12.78 -10.42 -19.16
C ALA A 30 -12.54 -8.94 -19.53
N GLN A 31 -13.62 -8.16 -19.73
CA GLN A 31 -13.54 -6.74 -20.09
C GLN A 31 -13.12 -5.82 -18.92
N PHE A 32 -13.31 -6.24 -17.67
CA PHE A 32 -12.99 -5.43 -16.46
C PHE A 32 -11.57 -5.63 -15.93
N PHE A 33 -10.83 -6.59 -16.46
CA PHE A 33 -9.47 -6.95 -16.00
C PHE A 33 -8.49 -7.20 -17.16
N GLY A 34 -8.92 -6.94 -18.40
CA GLY A 34 -8.09 -7.09 -19.59
C GLY A 34 -6.93 -6.09 -19.61
N ALA A 35 -5.80 -6.53 -20.18
CA ALA A 35 -4.75 -5.62 -20.57
C ALA A 35 -5.16 -4.83 -21.83
N PRO A 36 -4.73 -3.58 -21.98
CA PRO A 36 -4.87 -2.86 -23.24
C PRO A 36 -4.25 -3.65 -24.41
N GLU A 37 -4.85 -3.55 -25.60
CA GLU A 37 -4.53 -4.43 -26.74
C GLU A 37 -3.15 -4.18 -27.37
N LYS A 38 -2.76 -2.91 -27.50
CA LYS A 38 -1.51 -2.49 -28.14
C LYS A 38 -0.35 -2.36 -27.15
N HIS A 39 0.87 -2.26 -27.66
CA HIS A 39 2.04 -1.98 -26.85
C HIS A 39 1.91 -0.63 -26.13
N PHE A 40 2.56 -0.48 -24.96
CA PHE A 40 2.53 0.74 -24.15
C PHE A 40 2.79 2.03 -24.95
N ASP A 41 3.78 2.01 -25.83
CA ASP A 41 4.21 3.18 -26.62
C ASP A 41 3.24 3.57 -27.74
N GLU A 42 2.29 2.71 -28.08
CA GLU A 42 1.29 2.99 -29.11
C GLU A 42 0.08 3.77 -28.57
N TYR A 43 -0.04 3.92 -27.25
CA TYR A 43 -1.08 4.73 -26.62
C TYR A 43 -0.62 6.15 -26.37
N GLU A 44 -1.52 7.10 -26.61
CA GLU A 44 -1.35 8.48 -26.15
C GLU A 44 -1.23 8.51 -24.63
N LYS A 45 -0.24 9.26 -24.13
CA LYS A 45 0.03 9.35 -22.70
C LYS A 45 -0.95 10.33 -22.06
N PRO A 46 -1.68 9.95 -21.00
CA PRO A 46 -2.61 10.87 -20.35
C PRO A 46 -1.89 12.09 -19.75
N PRO A 47 -2.59 13.23 -19.56
CA PRO A 47 -1.99 14.46 -19.07
C PRO A 47 -1.34 14.26 -17.70
N LYS A 48 -0.16 14.88 -17.50
CA LYS A 48 0.58 14.80 -16.24
C LYS A 48 -0.19 15.52 -15.12
N PRO A 49 -0.29 14.95 -13.91
CA PRO A 49 -0.83 15.65 -12.75
C PRO A 49 0.01 16.89 -12.38
N ASP A 50 -0.66 17.95 -11.94
CA ASP A 50 -0.03 19.16 -11.41
C ASP A 50 -0.27 19.22 -9.90
N TYR A 51 0.71 18.82 -9.11
CA TYR A 51 0.59 18.71 -7.66
C TYR A 51 0.52 20.04 -6.92
N SER A 52 0.66 21.17 -7.62
CA SER A 52 0.31 22.47 -7.05
C SER A 52 -1.20 22.71 -6.94
N LYS A 53 -2.00 21.92 -7.67
CA LYS A 53 -3.45 21.96 -7.65
C LYS A 53 -4.01 20.92 -6.69
N GLU A 54 -4.96 21.32 -5.85
CA GLU A 54 -5.67 20.43 -4.93
C GLU A 54 -6.38 19.26 -5.64
N SER A 55 -6.81 19.46 -6.90
CA SER A 55 -7.46 18.41 -7.71
C SER A 55 -6.54 17.22 -8.02
N SER A 56 -5.21 17.41 -7.95
CA SER A 56 -4.23 16.33 -8.08
C SER A 56 -4.06 15.50 -6.79
N TRP A 57 -4.83 15.81 -5.74
CA TRP A 57 -4.79 15.11 -4.46
C TRP A 57 -6.15 14.48 -4.17
N ALA A 58 -6.16 13.17 -3.91
CA ALA A 58 -7.33 12.44 -3.45
C ALA A 58 -7.64 12.76 -1.98
N ALA A 59 -6.60 13.09 -1.19
CA ALA A 59 -6.76 13.60 0.17
C ALA A 59 -5.75 14.72 0.50
N LEU A 60 -6.22 15.76 1.18
CA LEU A 60 -5.41 16.80 1.82
C LEU A 60 -5.96 17.08 3.23
N PRO A 61 -5.11 17.30 4.25
CA PRO A 61 -5.56 17.39 5.65
C PRO A 61 -6.40 18.63 5.97
N ASP A 62 -6.32 19.67 5.14
CA ASP A 62 -7.07 20.92 5.31
C ASP A 62 -8.32 20.97 4.42
N ARG A 63 -8.69 19.86 3.78
CA ARG A 63 -9.86 19.71 2.91
C ARG A 63 -10.76 18.60 3.45
N GLN A 64 -12.07 18.85 3.47
CA GLN A 64 -13.02 17.77 3.75
C GLN A 64 -13.07 16.78 2.58
N ASP A 65 -12.69 15.53 2.81
CA ASP A 65 -12.67 14.49 1.79
C ASP A 65 -12.80 13.06 2.35
N ALA A 66 -12.64 12.07 1.47
CA ALA A 66 -12.87 10.68 1.81
C ALA A 66 -11.90 10.14 2.87
N ALA A 67 -10.78 10.81 3.16
CA ALA A 67 -9.88 10.38 4.22
C ALA A 67 -10.39 10.72 5.63
N ASP A 68 -11.46 11.51 5.78
CA ASP A 68 -11.93 12.00 7.08
C ASP A 68 -12.89 11.03 7.79
N VAL A 69 -13.43 10.06 7.07
CA VAL A 69 -14.39 9.09 7.64
C VAL A 69 -13.70 8.15 8.63
N PHE A 70 -14.44 7.64 9.61
CA PHE A 70 -14.02 6.57 10.51
C PHE A 70 -15.26 5.85 11.03
N PRO A 71 -15.16 4.57 11.45
CA PRO A 71 -16.28 3.87 12.08
C PRO A 71 -16.67 4.55 13.41
N GLU A 72 -17.97 4.76 13.64
CA GLU A 72 -18.48 5.44 14.85
C GLU A 72 -18.06 4.72 16.14
N ASN A 73 -17.99 3.39 16.11
CA ASN A 73 -17.53 2.57 17.23
C ASN A 73 -15.99 2.38 17.31
N SER A 74 -15.20 3.11 16.53
CA SER A 74 -13.72 3.10 16.65
C SER A 74 -13.27 3.66 18.00
N LEU A 75 -12.16 3.15 18.54
CA LEU A 75 -11.59 3.63 19.80
C LEU A 75 -11.00 5.04 19.68
N TYR A 76 -10.70 5.47 18.45
CA TYR A 76 -10.08 6.76 18.16
C TYR A 76 -10.80 7.46 17.01
N LYS A 77 -11.29 8.67 17.28
CA LYS A 77 -11.85 9.58 16.26
C LYS A 77 -10.77 10.11 15.33
N GLU A 78 -11.19 10.70 14.20
CA GLU A 78 -10.28 11.53 13.41
C GLU A 78 -9.66 12.64 14.28
N ASN A 79 -8.42 13.03 13.98
CA ASN A 79 -7.73 14.09 14.69
C ASN A 79 -6.65 14.75 13.80
N GLN A 80 -6.88 14.85 12.49
CA GLN A 80 -5.91 15.43 11.55
C GLN A 80 -5.47 16.86 11.92
N PRO A 81 -6.36 17.78 12.36
CA PRO A 81 -5.97 19.15 12.68
C PRO A 81 -4.90 19.26 13.78
N SER A 82 -4.91 18.32 14.73
CA SER A 82 -3.94 18.28 15.85
C SER A 82 -2.82 17.25 15.66
N ALA A 83 -2.80 16.56 14.52
CA ALA A 83 -1.83 15.51 14.25
C ALA A 83 -0.39 16.07 14.17
N LYS A 84 0.55 15.38 14.82
CA LYS A 84 1.99 15.71 14.81
C LYS A 84 2.78 14.97 13.74
N VAL A 85 2.19 13.91 13.19
CA VAL A 85 2.76 13.06 12.15
C VAL A 85 1.95 13.28 10.88
N ASP A 86 2.56 13.05 9.73
CA ASP A 86 1.89 13.02 8.44
C ASP A 86 1.81 11.57 7.93
N VAL A 87 0.87 11.27 7.06
CA VAL A 87 0.85 10.02 6.30
C VAL A 87 0.81 10.34 4.81
N PHE A 88 1.76 9.78 4.07
CA PHE A 88 1.78 9.80 2.61
C PHE A 88 1.22 8.47 2.11
N TYR A 89 -0.08 8.46 1.81
CA TYR A 89 -0.83 7.27 1.41
C TYR A 89 -0.90 7.16 -0.11
N ILE A 90 -0.28 6.12 -0.66
CA ILE A 90 -0.31 5.80 -2.08
C ILE A 90 -1.38 4.72 -2.29
N HIS A 91 -2.51 5.11 -2.85
CA HIS A 91 -3.65 4.21 -3.07
C HIS A 91 -3.32 3.11 -4.09
N PRO A 92 -4.02 1.96 -4.07
CA PRO A 92 -3.89 0.93 -5.10
C PRO A 92 -4.55 1.38 -6.40
N THR A 93 -4.47 0.53 -7.44
CA THR A 93 -5.22 0.77 -8.68
C THR A 93 -6.72 0.53 -8.52
N THR A 94 -7.54 1.49 -8.96
CA THR A 94 -8.99 1.38 -9.15
C THR A 94 -9.37 1.49 -10.63
N TYR A 95 -8.38 1.69 -11.51
CA TYR A 95 -8.54 1.76 -12.96
C TYR A 95 -8.72 0.37 -13.56
N ARG A 96 -10.00 0.01 -13.78
CA ARG A 96 -10.46 -1.32 -14.23
C ARG A 96 -10.81 -1.40 -15.71
N ASN A 97 -10.48 -0.40 -16.51
CA ASN A 97 -10.72 -0.48 -17.94
C ASN A 97 -9.42 -0.73 -18.70
N ALA A 98 -9.55 -1.23 -19.92
CA ALA A 98 -8.44 -1.56 -20.81
C ALA A 98 -8.24 -0.52 -21.92
N LYS A 99 -8.80 0.70 -21.78
CA LYS A 99 -8.74 1.73 -22.84
C LYS A 99 -7.36 2.37 -22.99
N ASN A 100 -6.55 2.31 -21.94
CA ASN A 100 -5.16 2.80 -21.92
C ASN A 100 -4.39 2.05 -20.83
N TRP A 101 -3.05 2.05 -20.89
CA TRP A 101 -2.19 1.44 -19.87
C TRP A 101 -2.18 2.19 -18.55
N ASN A 102 -2.42 3.51 -18.59
CA ASN A 102 -2.50 4.34 -17.41
C ASN A 102 -3.78 5.18 -17.44
N GLN A 103 -4.39 5.37 -16.28
CA GLN A 103 -5.60 6.18 -16.13
C GLN A 103 -5.34 7.63 -16.54
N ASP A 104 -6.30 8.24 -17.25
CA ASP A 104 -6.37 9.70 -17.33
C ASP A 104 -6.77 10.29 -15.97
N ILE A 105 -5.96 11.22 -15.48
CA ILE A 105 -6.09 11.84 -14.17
C ILE A 105 -7.42 12.58 -13.99
N ASN A 106 -8.06 12.97 -15.10
CA ASN A 106 -9.33 13.69 -15.09
C ASN A 106 -10.57 12.77 -15.17
N LEU A 107 -10.40 11.44 -15.17
CA LEU A 107 -11.52 10.50 -15.19
C LEU A 107 -12.27 10.51 -13.85
N GLU A 108 -13.32 11.30 -13.79
CA GLU A 108 -14.15 11.51 -12.59
C GLU A 108 -14.71 10.21 -12.00
N GLU A 109 -15.16 9.27 -12.84
CA GLU A 109 -15.68 7.97 -12.38
C GLU A 109 -14.61 7.19 -11.58
N VAL A 110 -13.38 7.16 -12.09
CA VAL A 110 -12.27 6.43 -11.45
C VAL A 110 -11.78 7.17 -10.22
N ASN A 111 -11.75 8.50 -10.25
CA ASN A 111 -11.39 9.33 -9.10
C ASN A 111 -12.41 9.18 -7.97
N THR A 112 -13.70 9.29 -8.27
CA THR A 112 -14.80 9.06 -7.32
C THR A 112 -14.71 7.66 -6.72
N TRP A 113 -14.47 6.64 -7.55
CA TRP A 113 -14.31 5.29 -7.05
C TRP A 113 -13.03 5.10 -6.21
N THR A 114 -11.94 5.78 -6.53
CA THR A 114 -10.71 5.81 -5.71
C THR A 114 -11.01 6.36 -4.32
N ASP A 115 -11.73 7.47 -4.26
CA ASP A 115 -12.05 8.16 -3.01
C ASP A 115 -12.95 7.28 -2.14
N LEU A 116 -14.09 6.84 -2.68
CA LEU A 116 -15.11 6.09 -1.94
C LEU A 116 -14.74 4.64 -1.63
N SER A 117 -13.75 4.06 -2.33
CA SER A 117 -13.39 2.64 -2.16
C SER A 117 -12.02 2.38 -1.56
N ARG A 118 -11.07 3.30 -1.69
CA ARG A 118 -9.69 3.10 -1.21
C ARG A 118 -9.27 4.17 -0.23
N VAL A 119 -9.45 5.45 -0.55
CA VAL A 119 -9.11 6.53 0.39
C VAL A 119 -9.93 6.42 1.66
N SER A 120 -11.25 6.22 1.54
CA SER A 120 -12.14 6.05 2.69
C SER A 120 -11.91 4.80 3.52
N ARG A 121 -11.30 3.75 2.97
CA ARG A 121 -11.15 2.45 3.65
C ARG A 121 -9.74 2.16 4.13
N GLN A 122 -8.75 2.79 3.51
CA GLN A 122 -7.33 2.52 3.72
C GLN A 122 -6.58 3.78 4.13
N GLY A 123 -6.85 4.92 3.51
CA GLY A 123 -6.24 6.21 3.88
C GLY A 123 -6.74 6.71 5.23
N SER A 124 -8.06 6.63 5.45
CA SER A 124 -8.72 7.01 6.70
C SER A 124 -8.24 6.28 7.95
N ILE A 125 -7.65 5.09 7.81
CA ILE A 125 -7.06 4.32 8.93
C ILE A 125 -6.12 5.19 9.77
N PHE A 126 -5.42 6.12 9.13
CA PHE A 126 -4.36 6.92 9.75
C PHE A 126 -4.82 8.29 10.26
N ASN A 127 -6.06 8.71 9.97
CA ASN A 127 -6.56 10.06 10.29
C ASN A 127 -6.66 10.37 11.82
N ALA A 128 -6.53 9.37 12.69
CA ALA A 128 -6.44 9.56 14.15
C ALA A 128 -5.06 10.03 14.64
N CYS A 129 -3.98 9.70 13.93
CA CYS A 129 -2.62 10.05 14.32
C CYS A 129 -1.99 11.12 13.44
N CYS A 130 -2.51 11.26 12.24
CA CYS A 130 -1.71 11.68 11.11
C CYS A 130 -2.52 12.59 10.16
N LYS A 131 -1.87 13.63 9.62
CA LYS A 131 -2.40 14.40 8.49
C LYS A 131 -2.30 13.57 7.21
N VAL A 132 -3.39 13.34 6.52
CA VAL A 132 -3.48 12.44 5.36
C VAL A 132 -3.21 13.19 4.06
N PHE A 133 -2.14 12.79 3.37
CA PHE A 133 -1.82 13.23 2.02
C PHE A 133 -1.91 12.03 1.09
N ALA A 134 -2.83 12.06 0.13
CA ALA A 134 -2.99 11.00 -0.85
C ALA A 134 -2.95 11.59 -2.27
N PRO A 135 -1.87 11.40 -3.05
CA PRO A 135 -1.80 11.95 -4.40
C PRO A 135 -2.66 11.14 -5.36
N ARG A 136 -3.32 11.81 -6.30
CA ARG A 136 -3.78 11.17 -7.53
C ARG A 136 -2.59 11.00 -8.46
N TYR A 137 -2.46 9.84 -9.06
CA TYR A 137 -1.42 9.54 -10.03
C TYR A 137 -2.02 8.77 -11.20
N ARG A 138 -1.36 8.72 -12.35
CA ARG A 138 -1.87 7.97 -13.52
C ARG A 138 -1.71 6.47 -13.28
N GLN A 139 -2.64 5.91 -12.52
CA GLN A 139 -2.67 4.51 -12.08
C GLN A 139 -2.49 3.57 -13.26
N ALA A 140 -1.57 2.60 -13.17
CA ALA A 140 -1.50 1.57 -14.20
C ALA A 140 -2.76 0.70 -14.15
N ALA A 141 -3.29 0.34 -15.31
CA ALA A 141 -4.49 -0.48 -15.46
C ALA A 141 -4.36 -1.81 -14.73
N PHE A 142 -5.48 -2.36 -14.27
CA PHE A 142 -5.47 -3.66 -13.59
C PHE A 142 -4.80 -4.75 -14.45
N GLY A 143 -5.03 -4.75 -15.76
CA GLY A 143 -4.38 -5.67 -16.70
C GLY A 143 -2.86 -5.51 -16.84
N ALA A 144 -2.23 -4.47 -16.28
CA ALA A 144 -0.77 -4.30 -16.25
C ALA A 144 -0.06 -5.45 -15.55
N THR A 145 -0.73 -6.14 -14.63
CA THR A 145 -0.20 -7.35 -13.98
C THR A 145 0.06 -8.48 -14.99
N SER A 146 -0.73 -8.53 -16.07
CA SER A 146 -0.73 -9.64 -17.03
C SER A 146 0.28 -9.47 -18.17
N SER A 147 0.96 -8.31 -18.26
CA SER A 147 1.96 -8.01 -19.29
C SER A 147 3.32 -7.73 -18.67
N LYS A 148 4.36 -8.45 -19.12
CA LYS A 148 5.73 -8.29 -18.56
C LYS A 148 6.34 -6.95 -18.96
N GLU A 149 6.30 -6.60 -20.24
CA GLU A 149 6.97 -5.40 -20.77
C GLU A 149 6.11 -4.15 -20.63
N SER A 150 4.95 -4.10 -21.32
CA SER A 150 4.08 -2.93 -21.28
C SER A 150 3.51 -2.68 -19.87
N GLY A 151 3.25 -3.74 -19.10
CA GLY A 151 2.86 -3.60 -17.70
C GLY A 151 3.96 -2.93 -16.86
N LYS A 152 5.23 -3.33 -17.03
CA LYS A 152 6.36 -2.68 -16.35
C LYS A 152 6.45 -1.20 -16.74
N LEU A 153 6.37 -0.88 -18.02
CA LEU A 153 6.40 0.51 -18.50
C LEU A 153 5.26 1.34 -17.91
N ALA A 154 4.06 0.76 -17.79
CA ALA A 154 2.91 1.41 -17.16
C ALA A 154 3.14 1.68 -15.66
N TYR A 155 3.72 0.73 -14.92
CA TYR A 155 4.09 0.93 -13.51
C TYR A 155 5.19 1.98 -13.35
N ASP A 156 6.22 1.95 -14.19
CA ASP A 156 7.31 2.94 -14.15
C ASP A 156 6.75 4.35 -14.44
N PHE A 157 5.82 4.47 -15.39
CA PHE A 157 5.16 5.73 -15.73
C PHE A 157 4.30 6.26 -14.58
N ALA A 158 3.52 5.38 -13.93
CA ALA A 158 2.75 5.73 -12.74
C ALA A 158 3.65 6.18 -11.56
N TYR A 159 4.80 5.53 -11.39
CA TYR A 159 5.74 5.85 -10.31
C TYR A 159 6.35 7.25 -10.46
N GLN A 160 6.55 7.75 -11.68
CA GLN A 160 7.04 9.12 -11.90
C GLN A 160 6.11 10.19 -11.31
N ASP A 161 4.81 9.93 -11.31
CA ASP A 161 3.81 10.81 -10.72
C ASP A 161 3.87 10.75 -9.20
N VAL A 162 3.94 9.54 -8.61
CA VAL A 162 4.13 9.35 -7.15
C VAL A 162 5.41 10.06 -6.67
N LEU A 163 6.50 9.94 -7.42
CA LEU A 163 7.76 10.62 -7.13
C LEU A 163 7.61 12.15 -7.20
N SER A 164 6.87 12.66 -8.19
CA SER A 164 6.58 14.09 -8.33
C SER A 164 5.71 14.60 -7.18
N ALA A 165 4.72 13.84 -6.76
CA ALA A 165 3.88 14.13 -5.61
C ALA A 165 4.67 14.17 -4.31
N TRP A 166 5.53 13.17 -4.08
CA TRP A 166 6.40 13.11 -2.91
C TRP A 166 7.30 14.34 -2.81
N LYS A 167 7.93 14.72 -3.92
CA LYS A 167 8.78 15.92 -3.98
C LYS A 167 7.98 17.18 -3.69
N TYR A 168 6.76 17.29 -4.21
CA TYR A 168 5.89 18.43 -3.91
C TYR A 168 5.51 18.46 -2.43
N TYR A 169 5.07 17.33 -1.88
CA TYR A 169 4.70 17.18 -0.46
C TYR A 169 5.86 17.56 0.48
N ILE A 170 7.06 17.04 0.23
CA ILE A 170 8.22 17.34 1.07
C ILE A 170 8.60 18.83 1.02
N ASN A 171 8.50 19.46 -0.16
CA ASN A 171 8.92 20.85 -0.34
C ASN A 171 7.88 21.88 0.11
N ASN A 172 6.58 21.53 0.11
CA ASN A 172 5.50 22.50 0.32
C ASN A 172 4.60 22.19 1.52
N PHE A 173 4.50 20.93 1.96
CA PHE A 173 3.53 20.52 2.98
C PHE A 173 4.19 19.96 4.24
N ASN A 174 5.23 19.11 4.11
CA ASN A 174 5.75 18.35 5.24
C ASN A 174 6.45 19.22 6.28
N HIS A 175 7.12 20.31 5.90
CA HIS A 175 7.83 21.20 6.83
C HIS A 175 8.73 20.45 7.85
N ASN A 176 9.40 19.38 7.40
CA ASN A 176 10.26 18.52 8.23
C ASN A 176 9.51 17.78 9.37
N ARG A 177 8.20 17.56 9.23
CA ARG A 177 7.41 16.74 10.15
C ARG A 177 7.73 15.26 9.99
N PRO A 178 7.60 14.46 11.07
CA PRO A 178 7.65 13.00 10.94
C PRO A 178 6.52 12.49 10.07
N PHE A 179 6.77 11.40 9.35
CA PHE A 179 5.79 10.84 8.42
C PHE A 179 5.75 9.31 8.43
N ILE A 180 4.60 8.77 8.04
CA ILE A 180 4.39 7.36 7.70
C ILE A 180 4.24 7.25 6.18
N ILE A 181 4.89 6.25 5.57
CA ILE A 181 4.62 5.88 4.17
C ILE A 181 3.64 4.71 4.16
N VAL A 182 2.59 4.79 3.35
CA VAL A 182 1.62 3.70 3.23
C VAL A 182 1.37 3.42 1.76
N GLY A 183 1.33 2.14 1.40
CA GLY A 183 0.85 1.71 0.10
C GLY A 183 0.18 0.35 0.16
N HIS A 184 -0.82 0.15 -0.68
CA HIS A 184 -1.45 -1.15 -0.92
C HIS A 184 -1.30 -1.56 -2.37
N SER A 185 -1.03 -2.84 -2.65
CA SER A 185 -0.97 -3.38 -4.01
C SER A 185 -0.02 -2.54 -4.90
N GLN A 186 -0.51 -1.92 -5.98
CA GLN A 186 0.25 -0.99 -6.82
C GLN A 186 0.90 0.15 -6.01
N GLY A 187 0.17 0.74 -5.06
CA GLY A 187 0.71 1.77 -4.19
C GLY A 187 1.82 1.27 -3.27
N ALA A 188 1.77 -0.01 -2.84
CA ALA A 188 2.84 -0.62 -2.04
C ALA A 188 4.12 -0.78 -2.86
N LEU A 189 4.02 -1.12 -4.15
CA LEU A 189 5.17 -1.17 -5.05
C LEU A 189 5.82 0.21 -5.20
N HIS A 190 5.00 1.24 -5.41
CA HIS A 190 5.49 2.62 -5.50
C HIS A 190 6.09 3.10 -4.17
N ALA A 191 5.46 2.77 -3.04
CA ALA A 191 5.99 3.06 -1.70
C ALA A 191 7.35 2.39 -1.46
N PHE A 192 7.52 1.12 -1.85
CA PHE A 192 8.79 0.41 -1.72
C PHE A 192 9.90 1.10 -2.52
N ASN A 193 9.64 1.46 -3.77
CA ASN A 193 10.60 2.16 -4.62
C ASN A 193 10.92 3.56 -4.09
N LEU A 194 9.89 4.28 -3.63
CA LEU A 194 10.06 5.61 -3.04
C LEU A 194 10.98 5.55 -1.81
N ILE A 195 10.79 4.55 -0.95
CA ILE A 195 11.66 4.37 0.22
C ILE A 195 13.10 4.11 -0.23
N LYS A 196 13.28 3.17 -1.16
CA LYS A 196 14.60 2.78 -1.67
C LYS A 196 15.37 3.93 -2.29
N GLU A 197 14.69 4.75 -3.09
CA GLU A 197 15.33 5.72 -3.95
C GLU A 197 15.46 7.10 -3.29
N GLU A 198 14.44 7.53 -2.55
CA GLU A 198 14.33 8.91 -2.06
C GLU A 198 14.44 9.03 -0.54
N ILE A 199 14.11 7.98 0.23
CA ILE A 199 14.03 8.08 1.70
C ILE A 199 15.25 7.46 2.36
N ASP A 200 15.54 6.19 2.08
CA ASP A 200 16.48 5.33 2.81
C ASP A 200 17.87 5.96 3.01
N LYS A 201 18.43 6.58 1.97
CA LYS A 201 19.78 7.19 2.00
C LYS A 201 19.78 8.70 2.16
N SER A 202 18.60 9.30 2.39
CA SER A 202 18.44 10.74 2.48
C SER A 202 18.34 11.22 3.93
N LYS A 203 18.29 12.55 4.11
CA LYS A 203 17.96 13.17 5.40
C LYS A 203 16.55 12.85 5.89
N TYR A 204 15.65 12.40 5.01
CA TYR A 204 14.25 12.10 5.35
C TYR A 204 14.11 10.78 6.10
N PHE A 205 15.07 9.85 5.95
CA PHE A 205 15.05 8.56 6.63
C PHE A 205 14.71 8.71 8.12
N LYS A 206 15.41 9.62 8.82
CA LYS A 206 15.24 9.84 10.27
C LYS A 206 13.83 10.29 10.66
N ASN A 207 13.07 10.90 9.74
CA ASN A 207 11.71 11.38 9.97
C ASN A 207 10.65 10.31 9.67
N MET A 208 11.02 9.17 9.07
CA MET A 208 10.08 8.10 8.76
C MET A 208 9.74 7.30 10.01
N VAL A 209 8.51 7.44 10.52
CA VAL A 209 8.00 6.68 11.66
C VAL A 209 7.97 5.19 11.34
N ALA A 210 7.29 4.82 10.25
CA ALA A 210 7.27 3.47 9.70
C ALA A 210 6.76 3.49 8.24
N ALA A 211 6.92 2.37 7.55
CA ALA A 211 6.36 2.15 6.22
C ALA A 211 5.44 0.93 6.21
N TYR A 212 4.20 1.09 5.78
CA TYR A 212 3.24 0.00 5.59
C TYR A 212 3.19 -0.36 4.10
N ILE A 213 3.84 -1.46 3.74
CA ILE A 213 3.96 -1.97 2.37
C ILE A 213 3.10 -3.23 2.28
N ILE A 214 1.81 -3.07 1.93
CA ILE A 214 0.81 -4.12 2.14
C ILE A 214 0.29 -4.66 0.80
N GLY A 215 0.02 -5.96 0.73
CA GLY A 215 -0.58 -6.57 -0.46
C GLY A 215 0.37 -6.65 -1.64
N ILE A 216 1.68 -6.74 -1.40
CA ILE A 216 2.65 -7.23 -2.39
C ILE A 216 3.61 -8.19 -1.72
N PRO A 217 4.17 -9.17 -2.46
CA PRO A 217 5.24 -9.99 -1.90
C PRO A 217 6.48 -9.13 -1.67
N VAL A 218 7.04 -9.19 -0.46
CA VAL A 218 8.30 -8.55 -0.09
C VAL A 218 9.23 -9.60 0.48
N LEU A 219 10.36 -9.86 -0.19
CA LEU A 219 11.37 -10.79 0.31
C LEU A 219 12.24 -10.10 1.35
N LYS A 220 12.61 -10.82 2.41
CA LYS A 220 13.52 -10.31 3.45
C LYS A 220 14.86 -9.88 2.86
N GLY A 221 15.48 -10.75 2.04
CA GLY A 221 16.73 -10.48 1.35
C GLY A 221 16.64 -9.32 0.35
N GLN A 222 15.46 -9.02 -0.18
CA GLN A 222 15.27 -7.84 -1.04
C GLN A 222 15.46 -6.55 -0.24
N ILE A 223 14.93 -6.47 0.99
CA ILE A 223 15.15 -5.31 1.87
C ILE A 223 16.63 -5.23 2.24
N GLU A 224 17.23 -6.33 2.70
CA GLU A 224 18.63 -6.39 3.14
C GLU A 224 19.62 -5.96 2.05
N LEU A 225 19.34 -6.29 0.78
CA LEU A 225 20.21 -5.95 -0.35
C LEU A 225 19.94 -4.56 -0.93
N SER A 226 18.69 -4.09 -0.90
CA SER A 226 18.32 -2.85 -1.59
C SER A 226 18.24 -1.61 -0.70
N MET A 227 18.11 -1.79 0.62
CA MET A 227 18.03 -0.72 1.62
C MET A 227 19.30 -0.71 2.47
N LYS A 228 19.85 0.49 2.72
CA LYS A 228 21.03 0.69 3.57
C LYS A 228 20.65 0.85 5.04
N ASN A 229 19.59 1.59 5.32
CA ASN A 229 19.23 2.00 6.68
C ASN A 229 17.87 1.43 7.13
N THR A 230 16.95 1.23 6.18
CA THR A 230 15.59 0.72 6.43
C THR A 230 15.62 -0.78 6.63
N SER A 231 15.00 -1.25 7.72
CA SER A 231 14.91 -2.68 8.07
C SER A 231 13.45 -3.14 8.21
N ILE A 232 13.21 -4.41 8.50
CA ILE A 232 11.88 -4.94 8.79
C ILE A 232 11.55 -4.68 10.26
N CYS A 233 10.35 -4.18 10.56
CA CYS A 233 9.89 -4.01 11.92
C CYS A 233 9.73 -5.36 12.63
N LYS A 234 10.26 -5.49 13.84
CA LYS A 234 10.17 -6.68 14.70
C LYS A 234 9.20 -6.48 15.87
N LYS A 235 9.08 -5.24 16.36
CA LYS A 235 8.18 -4.84 17.44
C LYS A 235 7.50 -3.51 17.12
N ILE A 236 6.49 -3.16 17.92
CA ILE A 236 5.71 -1.93 17.71
C ILE A 236 6.49 -0.66 17.99
N SER A 237 7.52 -0.72 18.84
CA SER A 237 8.38 0.43 19.12
C SER A 237 9.50 0.62 18.10
N ASP A 238 9.63 -0.27 17.11
CA ASP A 238 10.60 -0.04 16.04
C ASP A 238 10.13 1.15 15.18
N ILE A 239 11.09 1.97 14.75
CA ILE A 239 10.86 3.09 13.84
C ILE A 239 11.76 2.97 12.61
N ASN A 240 11.52 3.78 11.58
CA ASN A 240 12.28 3.76 10.33
C ASN A 240 12.34 2.37 9.67
N CYS A 241 11.27 1.57 9.82
CA CYS A 241 11.20 0.18 9.40
C CYS A 241 9.95 -0.12 8.58
N ILE A 242 9.97 -1.25 7.88
CA ILE A 242 8.88 -1.75 7.02
C ILE A 242 8.02 -2.77 7.76
N VAL A 243 6.71 -2.58 7.66
CA VAL A 243 5.64 -3.51 8.03
C VAL A 243 5.00 -4.00 6.73
N SER A 244 4.90 -5.32 6.52
CA SER A 244 4.36 -5.91 5.29
C SER A 244 3.68 -7.25 5.55
N TRP A 245 2.61 -7.53 4.81
CA TRP A 245 1.96 -8.84 4.77
C TRP A 245 1.12 -9.00 3.50
N ASN A 246 0.71 -10.25 3.24
CA ASN A 246 -0.26 -10.62 2.21
C ASN A 246 -1.25 -11.60 2.82
N THR A 247 -2.54 -11.33 2.68
CA THR A 247 -3.59 -12.05 3.41
C THR A 247 -4.19 -13.18 2.58
N PHE A 248 -4.33 -14.34 3.19
CA PHE A 248 -4.99 -15.53 2.64
C PHE A 248 -6.00 -16.07 3.64
N THR A 249 -7.07 -16.69 3.16
CA THR A 249 -8.06 -17.35 4.02
C THR A 249 -7.42 -18.48 4.82
N MET A 250 -7.72 -18.57 6.11
CA MET A 250 -7.25 -19.63 6.99
C MET A 250 -7.52 -21.02 6.38
N GLY A 251 -6.48 -21.85 6.26
CA GLY A 251 -6.59 -23.20 5.69
C GLY A 251 -6.50 -23.27 4.16
N SER A 252 -6.36 -22.14 3.45
CA SER A 252 -6.09 -22.13 2.02
C SER A 252 -4.63 -22.48 1.69
N ASP A 253 -4.36 -22.88 0.44
CA ASP A 253 -3.01 -23.16 -0.04
C ASP A 253 -2.40 -21.97 -0.77
N ALA A 254 -1.45 -21.29 -0.11
CA ALA A 254 -0.67 -20.19 -0.66
C ALA A 254 0.65 -20.63 -1.33
N SER A 255 0.89 -21.93 -1.53
CA SER A 255 2.17 -22.47 -2.03
C SER A 255 2.53 -21.96 -3.43
N ILE A 256 1.56 -21.87 -4.34
CA ILE A 256 1.77 -21.36 -5.70
C ILE A 256 2.16 -19.88 -5.66
N TYR A 257 1.44 -19.09 -4.86
CA TYR A 257 1.74 -17.67 -4.66
C TYR A 257 3.18 -17.46 -4.18
N LYS A 258 3.60 -18.21 -3.15
CA LYS A 258 4.97 -18.15 -2.62
C LYS A 258 6.02 -18.51 -3.67
N LYS A 259 5.83 -19.63 -4.38
CA LYS A 259 6.75 -20.08 -5.43
C LYS A 259 6.93 -19.01 -6.51
N MET A 260 5.83 -18.40 -6.94
CA MET A 260 5.87 -17.31 -7.94
C MET A 260 6.55 -16.06 -7.41
N ALA A 261 6.26 -15.65 -6.17
CA ALA A 261 6.90 -14.51 -5.53
C ALA A 261 8.43 -14.69 -5.46
N VAL A 262 8.89 -15.84 -4.98
CA VAL A 262 10.33 -16.16 -4.89
C VAL A 262 10.96 -16.27 -6.27
N SER A 263 10.30 -16.90 -7.23
CA SER A 263 10.85 -17.05 -8.58
C SER A 263 11.09 -15.71 -9.27
N ARG A 264 10.23 -14.71 -9.04
CA ARG A 264 10.31 -13.42 -9.73
C ARG A 264 11.16 -12.40 -8.99
N LEU A 265 10.96 -12.29 -7.68
CA LEU A 265 11.68 -11.31 -6.86
C LEU A 265 13.05 -11.83 -6.43
N GLY A 266 13.23 -13.14 -6.40
CA GLY A 266 14.51 -13.79 -6.13
C GLY A 266 15.43 -13.85 -7.36
N GLU A 267 14.90 -13.59 -8.56
CA GLU A 267 15.70 -13.47 -9.77
C GLU A 267 16.63 -12.24 -9.64
N GLY A 268 17.94 -12.49 -9.60
CA GLY A 268 18.95 -11.45 -9.39
C GLY A 268 19.30 -11.16 -7.92
N LEU A 269 18.65 -11.81 -6.95
CA LEU A 269 19.18 -11.84 -5.58
C LEU A 269 20.36 -12.83 -5.51
N GLU A 270 21.33 -12.52 -4.65
CA GLU A 270 22.44 -13.44 -4.38
C GLU A 270 21.91 -14.80 -3.93
N ALA A 271 22.60 -15.88 -4.29
CA ALA A 271 22.15 -17.24 -3.98
C ALA A 271 21.93 -17.48 -2.48
N LYS A 272 22.62 -16.72 -1.61
CA LYS A 272 22.55 -16.79 -0.15
C LYS A 272 21.53 -15.83 0.49
N ALA A 273 20.89 -14.95 -0.29
CA ALA A 273 19.93 -13.99 0.24
C ALA A 273 18.70 -14.70 0.82
N ASP A 274 18.12 -14.13 1.88
CA ASP A 274 16.90 -14.66 2.48
C ASP A 274 15.71 -14.52 1.52
N LYS A 275 15.18 -15.64 1.04
CA LYS A 275 14.03 -15.71 0.12
C LYS A 275 12.69 -15.86 0.87
N GLY A 276 12.69 -15.77 2.20
CA GLY A 276 11.47 -15.73 3.00
C GLY A 276 10.69 -14.44 2.75
N LEU A 277 9.37 -14.56 2.70
CA LEU A 277 8.48 -13.40 2.64
C LEU A 277 8.37 -12.72 4.02
N VAL A 278 8.24 -11.41 4.01
CA VAL A 278 7.90 -10.63 5.21
C VAL A 278 6.42 -10.84 5.54
N CYS A 279 6.15 -11.23 6.79
CA CYS A 279 4.81 -11.29 7.35
C CYS A 279 4.79 -10.64 8.72
N TRP A 280 4.14 -9.47 8.79
CA TRP A 280 3.70 -8.87 10.03
C TRP A 280 2.26 -9.27 10.29
N ASN A 281 1.96 -9.73 11.52
CA ASN A 281 0.60 -10.05 11.91
C ASN A 281 -0.04 -8.83 12.59
N PRO A 282 -1.05 -8.16 11.97
CA PRO A 282 -1.68 -6.99 12.56
C PRO A 282 -2.48 -7.28 13.83
N THR A 283 -2.81 -8.55 14.12
CA THR A 283 -3.57 -8.90 15.33
C THR A 283 -2.70 -9.29 16.52
N SER A 284 -1.38 -9.35 16.34
CA SER A 284 -0.44 -9.65 17.43
C SER A 284 -0.53 -8.61 18.54
N ASN A 285 -0.55 -9.08 19.79
CA ASN A 285 -0.76 -8.25 20.98
C ASN A 285 0.15 -7.01 20.99
N TYR A 286 -0.48 -5.85 20.82
CA TYR A 286 0.15 -4.56 21.03
C TYR A 286 0.27 -4.33 22.54
N ILE A 287 1.50 -4.25 23.03
CA ILE A 287 1.76 -3.87 24.42
C ILE A 287 1.37 -2.39 24.53
N ASP A 288 0.32 -2.10 25.30
CA ASP A 288 -0.01 -0.75 25.73
C ASP A 288 1.13 -0.22 26.61
N LEU A 289 1.77 0.87 26.18
CA LEU A 289 2.89 1.48 26.89
C LEU A 289 2.45 2.20 28.17
N ASN A 290 1.14 2.35 28.45
CA ASN A 290 0.63 2.98 29.67
C ASN A 290 -0.61 2.26 30.25
N LYS A 291 -0.37 1.14 30.97
CA LYS A 291 -1.29 0.44 31.89
C LYS A 291 -2.59 -0.18 31.31
N ILE A 292 -2.60 -1.52 31.32
CA ILE A 292 -3.73 -2.47 31.49
C ILE A 292 -5.11 -2.04 30.95
N LYS A 293 -5.41 -2.48 29.71
CA LYS A 293 -6.73 -2.97 29.28
C LYS A 293 -6.56 -4.26 28.46
N PRO A 294 -7.53 -5.20 28.47
CA PRO A 294 -7.31 -6.58 28.05
C PRO A 294 -7.07 -6.69 26.54
N ASN A 295 -6.20 -7.63 26.15
CA ASN A 295 -6.08 -8.24 24.82
C ASN A 295 -6.61 -7.35 23.65
N ILE A 296 -5.78 -6.41 23.18
CA ILE A 296 -6.00 -5.64 21.92
C ILE A 296 -5.79 -6.55 20.69
N SER A 297 -5.91 -7.88 20.86
CA SER A 297 -5.89 -8.82 19.76
C SER A 297 -7.26 -8.81 19.07
N ASN A 298 -7.25 -8.83 17.75
CA ASN A 298 -8.44 -9.07 16.93
C ASN A 298 -9.49 -7.94 17.01
N LEU A 299 -9.05 -6.69 16.83
CA LEU A 299 -9.98 -5.57 16.75
C LEU A 299 -10.69 -5.57 15.39
N GLY A 300 -11.76 -4.79 15.32
CA GLY A 300 -12.77 -5.05 14.32
C GLY A 300 -12.29 -4.79 12.88
N PRO A 301 -12.54 -5.72 11.96
CA PRO A 301 -12.50 -5.43 10.53
C PRO A 301 -13.67 -4.50 10.16
N ILE A 302 -13.50 -3.69 9.12
CA ILE A 302 -14.67 -3.05 8.50
C ILE A 302 -15.36 -4.06 7.58
N PRO A 303 -16.68 -4.28 7.71
CA PRO A 303 -17.44 -5.08 6.76
C PRO A 303 -17.39 -4.57 5.32
N THR A 304 -17.92 -5.35 4.38
CA THR A 304 -18.01 -4.94 2.98
C THR A 304 -18.82 -3.65 2.84
N VAL A 305 -18.12 -2.53 2.63
CA VAL A 305 -18.73 -1.20 2.59
C VAL A 305 -19.63 -1.06 1.35
N LYS A 306 -20.91 -0.70 1.59
CA LYS A 306 -21.92 -0.37 0.57
C LYS A 306 -21.57 0.96 -0.12
N LYS A 307 -22.21 1.29 -1.25
CA LYS A 307 -21.98 2.55 -1.99
C LYS A 307 -22.18 3.76 -1.06
N GLY A 308 -21.26 4.72 -1.08
CA GLY A 308 -21.41 5.99 -0.34
C GLY A 308 -20.16 6.50 0.36
N GLY A 309 -19.15 5.65 0.58
CA GLY A 309 -17.88 6.07 1.20
C GLY A 309 -17.91 6.16 2.73
N GLU A 310 -19.09 6.18 3.35
CA GLU A 310 -19.26 6.02 4.80
C GLU A 310 -18.75 4.65 5.26
N LEU A 311 -18.16 4.62 6.45
CA LEU A 311 -17.67 3.37 7.03
C LEU A 311 -18.70 2.77 7.98
N PRO A 312 -19.04 1.48 7.83
CA PRO A 312 -19.85 0.77 8.81
C PRO A 312 -19.11 0.65 10.14
N ASP A 313 -19.87 0.34 11.19
CA ASP A 313 -19.30 -0.08 12.46
C ASP A 313 -18.32 -1.25 12.29
N LEU A 314 -17.25 -1.22 13.07
CA LEU A 314 -16.30 -2.30 13.21
C LEU A 314 -17.01 -3.55 13.72
N ALA A 315 -16.78 -4.69 13.08
CA ALA A 315 -17.33 -5.98 13.53
C ALA A 315 -16.47 -6.60 14.65
N GLU A 316 -16.98 -7.65 15.30
CA GLU A 316 -16.19 -8.36 16.30
C GLU A 316 -15.23 -9.38 15.67
N LYS A 317 -13.96 -9.32 16.10
CA LYS A 317 -12.98 -10.41 16.10
C LYS A 317 -12.61 -11.00 14.73
N ILE A 318 -11.41 -10.66 14.26
CA ILE A 318 -10.70 -11.39 13.21
C ILE A 318 -9.56 -12.23 13.80
N LYS A 319 -9.40 -13.49 13.38
CA LYS A 319 -8.19 -14.26 13.75
C LYS A 319 -7.17 -14.17 12.63
N ALA A 320 -5.90 -13.96 12.97
CA ALA A 320 -4.82 -14.05 11.98
C ALA A 320 -3.56 -14.68 12.56
N LYS A 321 -2.81 -15.39 11.72
CA LYS A 321 -1.50 -15.94 12.03
C LYS A 321 -0.57 -15.81 10.83
N CYS A 322 0.68 -15.44 11.08
CA CYS A 322 1.71 -15.59 10.07
C CYS A 322 2.17 -17.06 10.05
N ASP A 323 2.20 -17.66 8.87
CA ASP A 323 2.78 -18.98 8.64
C ASP A 323 3.55 -18.96 7.32
N ASP A 324 4.83 -19.33 7.39
CA ASP A 324 5.79 -19.30 6.28
C ASP A 324 5.69 -18.04 5.38
N GLY A 325 5.70 -16.86 6.02
CA GLY A 325 5.69 -15.58 5.33
C GLY A 325 4.34 -15.14 4.74
N ILE A 326 3.25 -15.85 5.04
CA ILE A 326 1.87 -15.53 4.61
C ILE A 326 0.99 -15.27 5.83
N LEU A 327 0.13 -14.26 5.75
CA LEU A 327 -0.84 -13.97 6.80
C LEU A 327 -2.13 -14.73 6.52
N PHE A 328 -2.39 -15.77 7.31
CA PHE A 328 -3.64 -16.52 7.23
C PHE A 328 -4.67 -15.91 8.17
N ALA A 329 -5.82 -15.50 7.62
CA ALA A 329 -6.87 -14.81 8.35
C ALA A 329 -8.21 -15.56 8.27
N SER A 330 -9.00 -15.47 9.35
CA SER A 330 -10.38 -15.93 9.41
C SER A 330 -11.27 -14.74 9.75
N PRO A 331 -11.87 -14.08 8.74
CA PRO A 331 -12.90 -13.07 8.93
C PRO A 331 -14.12 -13.62 9.69
N PRO A 332 -14.98 -12.75 10.26
CA PRO A 332 -16.23 -13.17 10.88
C PRO A 332 -17.13 -13.95 9.91
N ASN A 333 -17.78 -15.01 10.39
CA ASN A 333 -18.73 -15.78 9.57
C ASN A 333 -20.11 -15.09 9.57
N SER A 334 -20.27 -14.08 8.72
CA SER A 334 -21.55 -13.39 8.53
C SER A 334 -21.68 -12.85 7.10
N LYS A 335 -22.90 -12.51 6.68
CA LYS A 335 -23.19 -12.00 5.32
C LYS A 335 -22.44 -10.71 4.98
N GLU A 336 -22.09 -9.90 5.99
CA GLU A 336 -21.38 -8.64 5.78
C GLU A 336 -19.89 -8.86 5.43
N PHE A 337 -19.39 -10.07 5.69
CA PHE A 337 -18.05 -10.56 5.35
C PHE A 337 -18.13 -11.68 4.29
N ASP A 338 -19.10 -11.62 3.38
CA ASP A 338 -19.07 -12.39 2.14
C ASP A 338 -18.04 -11.78 1.17
N LEU A 339 -16.77 -11.98 1.52
CA LEU A 339 -15.64 -11.31 0.89
C LEU A 339 -15.35 -11.93 -0.46
N PHE A 340 -15.17 -11.08 -1.46
CA PHE A 340 -14.57 -11.50 -2.72
C PHE A 340 -13.15 -12.04 -2.47
N THR A 341 -12.93 -13.31 -2.80
CA THR A 341 -11.64 -14.00 -2.68
C THR A 341 -11.04 -14.24 -4.06
N LEU A 342 -9.75 -13.98 -4.18
CA LEU A 342 -8.98 -14.27 -5.39
C LEU A 342 -8.50 -15.73 -5.40
N PRO A 343 -8.04 -16.26 -6.54
CA PRO A 343 -7.60 -17.65 -6.67
C PRO A 343 -6.58 -18.05 -5.58
N GLY A 344 -6.71 -19.28 -5.07
CA GLY A 344 -5.89 -19.79 -3.97
C GLY A 344 -6.32 -19.29 -2.58
N GLY A 345 -7.49 -18.65 -2.47
CA GLY A 345 -8.00 -18.12 -1.19
C GLY A 345 -7.36 -16.79 -0.79
N SER A 346 -6.82 -16.03 -1.74
CA SER A 346 -6.22 -14.73 -1.45
C SER A 346 -7.29 -13.69 -1.08
N LEU A 347 -7.04 -12.96 0.01
CA LEU A 347 -7.86 -11.88 0.53
C LEU A 347 -7.29 -10.49 0.18
N HIS A 348 -6.48 -10.40 -0.88
CA HIS A 348 -5.74 -9.19 -1.29
C HIS A 348 -6.56 -7.90 -1.32
N MET A 349 -7.81 -7.98 -1.76
CA MET A 349 -8.70 -6.82 -1.87
C MET A 349 -9.11 -6.23 -0.51
N HIS A 350 -8.80 -6.94 0.59
CA HIS A 350 -9.20 -6.66 1.96
C HIS A 350 -8.02 -6.66 2.94
N ASP A 351 -6.77 -6.62 2.46
CA ASP A 351 -5.56 -6.72 3.30
C ASP A 351 -5.47 -5.65 4.40
N MET A 352 -6.13 -4.50 4.24
CA MET A 352 -6.12 -3.41 5.21
C MET A 352 -7.44 -3.34 5.97
N GLU A 353 -8.55 -3.49 5.24
CA GLU A 353 -9.92 -3.40 5.75
C GLU A 353 -10.22 -4.46 6.81
N LEU A 354 -9.67 -5.67 6.63
CA LEU A 354 -9.75 -6.75 7.62
C LEU A 354 -9.04 -6.45 8.94
N PHE A 355 -8.16 -5.46 8.96
CA PHE A 355 -7.34 -5.12 10.11
C PHE A 355 -7.42 -3.62 10.43
N TYR A 356 -8.49 -2.94 10.01
CA TYR A 356 -8.63 -1.48 10.07
C TYR A 356 -8.22 -0.92 11.43
N GLU A 357 -8.88 -1.36 12.50
CA GLU A 357 -8.64 -0.84 13.84
C GLU A 357 -7.27 -1.27 14.38
N ASN A 358 -6.81 -2.47 14.03
CA ASN A 358 -5.48 -2.95 14.40
C ASN A 358 -4.36 -2.09 13.79
N ILE A 359 -4.48 -1.72 12.51
CA ILE A 359 -3.51 -0.86 11.82
C ILE A 359 -3.60 0.57 12.39
N ARG A 360 -4.83 1.07 12.61
CA ARG A 360 -5.07 2.39 13.22
C ARG A 360 -4.34 2.51 14.56
N ILE A 361 -4.53 1.55 15.46
CA ILE A 361 -3.82 1.54 16.76
C ILE A 361 -2.31 1.38 16.60
N ASN A 362 -1.86 0.51 15.69
CA ASN A 362 -0.44 0.35 15.43
C ASN A 362 0.22 1.67 15.01
N SER A 363 -0.43 2.42 14.11
CA SER A 363 0.06 3.71 13.62
C SER A 363 0.06 4.79 14.72
N ILE A 364 -0.98 4.82 15.56
CA ILE A 364 -1.05 5.72 16.72
C ILE A 364 0.08 5.44 17.72
N LEU A 365 0.32 4.17 18.06
CA LEU A 365 1.35 3.79 19.02
C LEU A 365 2.75 4.10 18.49
N ARG A 366 3.04 3.79 17.21
CA ARG A 366 4.31 4.16 16.57
C ARG A 366 4.52 5.67 16.52
N SER A 367 3.47 6.42 16.16
CA SER A 367 3.50 7.88 16.14
C SER A 367 3.79 8.46 17.52
N LYS A 368 3.11 7.97 18.56
CA LYS A 368 3.38 8.37 19.95
C LYS A 368 4.81 8.07 20.36
N TYR A 369 5.29 6.85 20.09
CA TYR A 369 6.66 6.43 20.43
C TYR A 369 7.71 7.32 19.75
N TYR A 370 7.52 7.64 18.47
CA TYR A 370 8.41 8.54 17.73
C TYR A 370 8.39 9.97 18.27
N THR A 371 7.24 10.49 18.70
CA THR A 371 7.15 11.89 19.17
C THR A 371 7.64 12.12 20.60
N VAL A 372 7.87 11.05 21.36
CA VAL A 372 8.30 11.10 22.78
C VAL A 372 9.80 10.86 22.92
N ASN A 373 10.43 10.15 21.98
CA ASN A 373 11.86 9.86 21.94
C ASN A 373 12.53 10.65 20.81
#